data_AF-A0AAE1CCB4-F1
#
_entry.id   AF-A0AAE1CCB4-F1
#
_cell.length_a   1.000
_cell.length_b   1.000
_cell.length_c   1.000
_cell.angle_alpha   90.00
_cell.angle_beta   90.00
_cell.angle_gamma   90.00
#
_symmetry.space_group_name_H-M   'P 1'
#
loop_
_entity.id
_entity.type
_entity.pdbx_description
1 polymer ?
#
loop_
_entity_poly.entity_id
_entity_poly.type
_entity_poly.pdbx_seq_one_letter_code
_entity_poly.pdbx_strand_id
1 'polypeptide(L)'
;MLGLPNLPKKLPSRNWMIFWTLTTTITGAIIYDRREKKRTIARWAHSVEHLAKAPLPGNDCLAQPRKLTIYLSSPPGDGLRVAQDHYTEYVKPILAASGLDWDFVQGRREGDVRAVVAERVRKVRHDWEGDTFDPDREPTKDEMVEIYRRGRGIPEYTGVRGDVVIGRHTWKEYIRGVHEGWLGPLTPPPEPEPLPKADSDTPAEDKPADEEAKPKRPPQPKPYNTVNDYPSESLPILTPSEFHPAAPIPEPHILGFLNTPTRMVRFFNRRALADDIGRQVAAVCLATYREFEHAPNPESELGEMQWEQEKELAWEEKDWQKSVWKDEKPKEGVVSEVTERIRKYPIVMDPRIANRMRRFELLPEDEARAREIVVPEEEVEGWTKGNLRQLYRWGKSKVVSQKKAPLDDTDDVE
;
A
#
# COMPACT_ATOMS: atom_id res chain seq x y z
N MET A 1 -39.98 24.48 34.25
CA MET A 1 -39.94 25.23 32.98
C MET A 1 -38.51 25.21 32.46
N LEU A 2 -38.23 24.53 31.33
CA LEU A 2 -36.89 24.60 30.74
C LEU A 2 -36.71 26.00 30.14
N GLY A 3 -35.84 26.80 30.75
CA GLY A 3 -35.45 28.14 30.30
C GLY A 3 -34.62 28.08 29.02
N LEU A 4 -35.23 27.66 27.91
CA LEU A 4 -34.65 27.85 26.59
C LEU A 4 -34.75 29.35 26.27
N PRO A 5 -33.61 30.05 26.04
CA PRO A 5 -33.63 31.47 25.74
C PRO A 5 -34.45 31.72 24.46
N ASN A 6 -35.26 32.78 24.46
CA ASN A 6 -36.05 33.19 23.31
C ASN A 6 -35.14 33.36 22.09
N LEU A 7 -35.25 32.45 21.12
CA LEU A 7 -34.52 32.56 19.85
C LEU A 7 -34.90 33.89 19.18
N PRO A 8 -33.94 34.63 18.60
CA PRO A 8 -34.21 35.91 17.96
C PRO A 8 -35.22 35.71 16.82
N LYS A 9 -36.33 36.47 16.84
CA LYS A 9 -37.41 36.41 15.85
C LYS A 9 -37.00 36.88 14.43
N LYS A 10 -35.78 37.40 14.26
CA LYS A 10 -35.27 37.91 12.99
C LYS A 10 -34.30 36.89 12.39
N LEU A 11 -34.49 36.57 11.10
CA LEU A 11 -33.54 35.76 10.35
C LEU A 11 -32.15 36.43 10.33
N PRO A 12 -31.07 35.64 10.30
CA PRO A 12 -29.72 36.17 10.12
C PRO A 12 -29.62 36.94 8.79
N SER A 13 -28.68 37.89 8.72
CA SER A 13 -28.50 38.72 7.51
C SER A 13 -28.12 37.87 6.29
N ARG A 14 -28.31 38.41 5.07
CA ARG A 14 -27.99 37.72 3.81
C ARG A 14 -26.58 37.11 3.79
N ASN A 15 -25.58 37.87 4.23
CA ASN A 15 -24.19 37.41 4.25
C ASN A 15 -23.98 36.28 5.26
N TRP A 16 -24.64 36.36 6.42
CA TRP A 16 -24.63 35.27 7.40
C TRP A 16 -25.32 34.01 6.88
N MET A 17 -26.45 34.14 6.18
CA MET A 17 -27.11 33.00 5.54
C MET A 17 -26.19 32.34 4.51
N ILE A 18 -25.55 33.11 3.62
CA ILE A 18 -24.60 32.59 2.63
C ILE A 18 -23.42 31.89 3.31
N PHE A 19 -22.88 32.49 4.39
CA PHE A 19 -21.79 31.89 5.15
C PHE A 19 -22.21 30.55 5.77
N TRP A 20 -23.36 30.49 6.44
CA TRP A 20 -23.85 29.27 7.06
C TRP A 20 -24.19 28.20 6.03
N THR A 21 -24.81 28.56 4.90
CA THR A 21 -25.12 27.58 3.85
C THR A 21 -23.85 26.99 3.24
N LEU A 22 -22.84 27.80 2.91
CA LEU A 22 -21.57 27.30 2.37
C LEU A 22 -20.80 26.45 3.39
N THR A 23 -20.69 26.91 4.64
CA THR A 23 -19.98 26.15 5.68
C THR A 23 -20.68 24.83 6.03
N THR A 24 -22.00 24.82 6.14
CA THR A 24 -22.77 23.60 6.43
C THR A 24 -22.77 22.62 5.27
N THR A 25 -22.86 23.09 4.02
CA THR A 25 -22.79 22.22 2.84
C THR A 25 -21.41 21.58 2.70
N ILE A 26 -20.32 22.35 2.83
CA ILE A 26 -18.95 21.81 2.81
C ILE A 26 -18.76 20.82 3.96
N THR A 27 -19.12 21.20 5.19
CA THR A 27 -18.97 20.32 6.36
C THR A 27 -19.80 19.04 6.20
N GLY A 28 -21.03 19.15 5.70
CA GLY A 28 -21.90 18.02 5.40
C GLY A 28 -21.28 17.07 4.37
N ALA A 29 -20.71 17.60 3.29
CA ALA A 29 -20.02 16.82 2.27
C ALA A 29 -18.80 16.07 2.83
N ILE A 30 -17.99 16.71 3.67
CA ILE A 30 -16.82 16.08 4.32
C ILE A 30 -17.26 14.95 5.25
N ILE A 31 -18.28 15.19 6.08
CA ILE A 31 -18.81 14.19 7.01
C ILE A 31 -19.39 13.02 6.23
N TYR A 32 -20.12 13.29 5.15
CA TYR A 32 -20.72 12.29 4.29
C TYR A 32 -19.65 11.41 3.62
N ASP A 33 -18.65 11.99 2.95
CA ASP A 33 -17.60 11.19 2.28
C ASP A 33 -16.77 10.37 3.28
N ARG A 34 -16.43 10.93 4.46
CA ARG A 34 -15.78 10.17 5.54
C ARG A 34 -16.62 9.01 6.05
N ARG A 35 -17.95 9.19 6.12
CA ARG A 35 -18.89 8.15 6.55
C ARG A 35 -18.99 7.05 5.50
N GLU A 36 -19.21 7.40 4.25
CA GLU A 36 -19.29 6.44 3.14
C GLU A 36 -17.98 5.70 2.94
N LYS A 37 -16.83 6.38 3.02
CA LYS A 37 -15.52 5.74 3.01
C LYS A 37 -15.39 4.64 4.07
N LYS A 38 -15.74 4.95 5.33
CA LYS A 38 -15.69 3.96 6.42
C LYS A 38 -16.65 2.81 6.18
N ARG A 39 -17.83 3.10 5.63
CA ARG A 39 -18.82 2.09 5.25
C ARG A 39 -18.29 1.14 4.18
N THR A 40 -17.67 1.68 3.13
CA THR A 40 -17.05 0.89 2.07
C THR A 40 -15.93 0.00 2.61
N ILE A 41 -15.06 0.53 3.47
CA ILE A 41 -13.98 -0.25 4.10
C ILE A 41 -14.56 -1.37 4.98
N ALA A 42 -15.56 -1.08 5.80
CA ALA A 42 -16.22 -2.09 6.63
C ALA A 42 -16.90 -3.17 5.78
N ARG A 43 -17.53 -2.79 4.66
CA ARG A 43 -18.15 -3.73 3.71
C ARG A 43 -17.14 -4.76 3.20
N TRP A 44 -15.97 -4.29 2.76
CA TRP A 44 -14.89 -5.17 2.31
C TRP A 44 -14.20 -5.93 3.45
N ALA A 45 -14.16 -5.37 4.66
CA ALA A 45 -13.66 -6.08 5.83
C ALA A 45 -14.57 -7.28 6.18
N HIS A 46 -15.89 -7.10 6.18
CA HIS A 46 -16.85 -8.17 6.43
C HIS A 46 -16.85 -9.23 5.33
N SER A 47 -16.56 -8.86 4.07
CA SER A 47 -16.49 -9.84 2.98
C SER A 47 -15.36 -10.85 3.19
N VAL A 48 -14.26 -10.46 3.84
CA VAL A 48 -13.09 -11.32 4.10
C VAL A 48 -13.04 -11.88 5.53
N GLU A 49 -13.90 -11.41 6.43
CA GLU A 49 -13.90 -11.77 7.87
C GLU A 49 -14.06 -13.28 8.11
N HIS A 50 -14.74 -13.98 7.20
CA HIS A 50 -14.91 -15.43 7.30
C HIS A 50 -13.58 -16.20 7.27
N LEU A 51 -12.54 -15.66 6.62
CA LEU A 51 -11.21 -16.27 6.55
C LEU A 51 -10.54 -16.32 7.93
N ALA A 52 -10.69 -15.27 8.74
CA ALA A 52 -10.12 -15.23 10.09
C ALA A 52 -10.75 -16.24 11.05
N LYS A 53 -12.00 -16.65 10.77
CA LYS A 53 -12.75 -17.63 11.59
C LYS A 53 -12.45 -19.08 11.18
N ALA A 54 -11.85 -19.29 10.00
CA ALA A 54 -11.49 -20.61 9.56
C ALA A 54 -10.31 -21.16 10.40
N PRO A 55 -10.38 -22.41 10.87
CA PRO A 55 -9.24 -23.03 11.53
C PRO A 55 -8.07 -23.17 10.56
N LEU A 56 -6.84 -23.11 11.07
CA LEU A 56 -5.64 -23.29 10.26
C LEU A 56 -5.62 -24.70 9.65
N PRO A 57 -5.07 -24.84 8.42
CA PRO A 57 -4.96 -26.14 7.78
C PRO A 57 -3.96 -27.04 8.53
N GLY A 58 -4.40 -28.27 8.81
CA GLY A 58 -3.65 -29.25 9.61
C GLY A 58 -4.08 -29.22 11.08
N ASN A 59 -4.19 -30.41 11.70
CA ASN A 59 -4.47 -30.53 13.14
C ASN A 59 -3.25 -30.11 14.01
N ASP A 60 -2.24 -29.52 13.38
CA ASP A 60 -0.98 -29.15 14.01
C ASP A 60 -1.10 -27.74 14.59
N CYS A 61 -1.00 -27.66 15.91
CA CYS A 61 -0.98 -26.39 16.66
C CYS A 61 0.21 -25.47 16.33
N LEU A 62 1.13 -25.92 15.46
CA LEU A 62 2.32 -25.20 15.01
C LEU A 62 2.17 -24.64 13.57
N ALA A 63 1.05 -24.88 12.89
CA ALA A 63 0.81 -24.34 11.55
C ALA A 63 0.81 -22.79 11.55
N GLN A 64 1.37 -22.19 10.50
CA GLN A 64 1.42 -20.73 10.35
C GLN A 64 0.32 -20.24 9.40
N PRO A 65 -0.30 -19.08 9.68
CA PRO A 65 -1.20 -18.44 8.73
C PRO A 65 -0.43 -18.00 7.48
N ARG A 66 -1.17 -17.79 6.40
CA ARG A 66 -0.63 -17.21 5.17
C ARG A 66 -0.04 -15.83 5.46
N LYS A 67 1.20 -15.62 5.01
CA LYS A 67 1.96 -14.37 5.17
C LYS A 67 2.06 -13.61 3.84
N LEU A 68 1.77 -12.31 3.87
CA LEU A 68 1.89 -11.40 2.73
C LEU A 68 3.11 -10.48 2.88
N THR A 69 3.61 -9.94 1.77
CA THR A 69 4.65 -8.91 1.81
C THR A 69 4.10 -7.61 1.24
N ILE A 70 4.25 -6.52 1.99
CA ILE A 70 3.73 -5.20 1.62
C ILE A 70 4.91 -4.28 1.31
N TYR A 71 4.98 -3.82 0.08
CA TYR A 71 5.99 -2.91 -0.42
C TYR A 71 5.46 -1.46 -0.39
N LEU A 72 6.16 -0.62 0.36
CA LEU A 72 5.86 0.80 0.54
C LEU A 72 7.11 1.60 0.19
N SER A 73 6.97 2.72 -0.52
CA SER A 73 8.04 3.71 -0.63
C SER A 73 7.49 5.12 -0.65
N SER A 74 8.35 6.09 -0.38
CA SER A 74 7.97 7.51 -0.38
C SER A 74 7.46 7.94 -1.75
N PRO A 75 6.25 8.51 -1.86
CA PRO A 75 5.80 9.08 -3.12
C PRO A 75 6.72 10.25 -3.52
N PRO A 76 6.86 10.52 -4.83
CA PRO A 76 7.81 11.51 -5.30
C PRO A 76 7.50 12.92 -4.78
N GLY A 77 8.48 13.53 -4.11
CA GLY A 77 8.36 14.88 -3.56
C GLY A 77 7.73 14.96 -2.18
N ASP A 78 7.43 13.83 -1.53
CA ASP A 78 6.96 13.77 -0.15
C ASP A 78 7.69 12.66 0.64
N GLY A 79 7.35 12.49 1.92
CA GLY A 79 7.91 11.48 2.80
C GLY A 79 7.14 10.17 2.83
N LEU A 80 7.77 9.13 3.40
CA LEU A 80 7.20 7.78 3.58
C LEU A 80 5.91 7.76 4.41
N ARG A 81 5.68 8.79 5.24
CA ARG A 81 4.50 8.86 6.12
C ARG A 81 3.19 8.86 5.33
N VAL A 82 3.15 9.47 4.15
CA VAL A 82 1.94 9.49 3.31
C VAL A 82 1.54 8.08 2.89
N ALA A 83 2.52 7.28 2.43
CA ALA A 83 2.28 5.88 2.06
C ALA A 83 1.86 5.02 3.28
N GLN A 84 2.44 5.27 4.45
CA GLN A 84 2.05 4.61 5.70
C GLN A 84 0.63 4.97 6.14
N ASP A 85 0.25 6.24 6.04
CA ASP A 85 -1.10 6.72 6.35
C ASP A 85 -2.10 6.13 5.34
N HIS A 86 -1.74 6.07 4.05
CA HIS A 86 -2.54 5.43 3.00
C HIS A 86 -2.79 3.94 3.30
N TYR A 87 -1.73 3.19 3.61
CA TYR A 87 -1.85 1.80 4.03
C TYR A 87 -2.75 1.64 5.27
N THR A 88 -2.52 2.46 6.30
CA THR A 88 -3.25 2.38 7.57
C THR A 88 -4.74 2.69 7.39
N GLU A 89 -5.07 3.63 6.50
CA GLU A 89 -6.43 4.10 6.31
C GLU A 89 -7.26 3.20 5.39
N TYR A 90 -6.66 2.62 4.34
CA TYR A 90 -7.41 1.85 3.33
C TYR A 90 -7.16 0.34 3.40
N VAL A 91 -5.90 -0.09 3.53
CA VAL A 91 -5.51 -1.49 3.34
C VAL A 91 -5.57 -2.27 4.66
N LYS A 92 -4.99 -1.71 5.74
CA LYS A 92 -4.86 -2.35 7.04
C LYS A 92 -6.19 -2.88 7.60
N PRO A 93 -7.32 -2.15 7.57
CA PRO A 93 -8.56 -2.65 8.18
C PRO A 93 -9.08 -3.94 7.53
N ILE A 94 -8.88 -4.08 6.22
CA ILE A 94 -9.36 -5.23 5.44
C ILE A 94 -8.43 -6.43 5.67
N LEU A 95 -7.10 -6.22 5.64
CA LEU A 95 -6.13 -7.28 5.95
C LEU A 95 -6.25 -7.75 7.41
N ALA A 96 -6.51 -6.84 8.35
CA ALA A 96 -6.70 -7.21 9.75
C ALA A 96 -7.98 -8.04 9.95
N ALA A 97 -9.04 -7.77 9.19
CA ALA A 97 -10.28 -8.54 9.25
C ALA A 97 -10.13 -9.95 8.67
N SER A 98 -9.25 -10.16 7.70
CA SER A 98 -9.00 -11.50 7.12
C SER A 98 -8.13 -12.40 8.00
N GLY A 99 -7.44 -11.86 9.00
CA GLY A 99 -6.58 -12.64 9.92
C GLY A 99 -5.26 -13.08 9.29
N LEU A 100 -4.85 -12.44 8.19
CA LEU A 100 -3.56 -12.72 7.53
C LEU A 100 -2.40 -12.00 8.24
N ASP A 101 -1.22 -12.62 8.20
CA ASP A 101 0.01 -11.98 8.66
C ASP A 101 0.70 -11.23 7.51
N TRP A 102 1.47 -10.18 7.80
CA TRP A 102 2.17 -9.42 6.77
C TRP A 102 3.50 -8.82 7.24
N ASP A 103 4.46 -8.79 6.32
CA ASP A 103 5.73 -8.07 6.49
C ASP A 103 5.73 -6.76 5.71
N PHE A 104 6.47 -5.77 6.21
CA PHE A 104 6.68 -4.51 5.49
C PHE A 104 8.09 -4.42 4.93
N VAL A 105 8.17 -4.08 3.65
CA VAL A 105 9.38 -3.58 3.01
C VAL A 105 9.18 -2.09 2.76
N GLN A 106 9.98 -1.26 3.44
CA GLN A 106 9.84 0.20 3.40
C GLN A 106 11.05 0.84 2.69
N GLY A 107 10.84 1.39 1.51
CA GLY A 107 11.82 2.20 0.80
C GLY A 107 11.75 3.67 1.21
N ARG A 108 12.86 4.20 1.74
CA ARG A 108 12.94 5.63 2.10
C ARG A 108 13.53 6.45 0.96
N ARG A 109 14.48 5.87 0.24
CA ARG A 109 15.12 6.41 -0.96
C ARG A 109 14.71 5.57 -2.17
N GLU A 110 14.86 6.13 -3.36
CA GLU A 110 14.61 5.40 -4.61
C GLU A 110 15.62 4.26 -4.74
N GLY A 111 15.16 3.06 -5.12
CA GLY A 111 16.03 1.89 -5.29
C GLY A 111 16.11 0.98 -4.07
N ASP A 112 15.65 1.44 -2.90
CA ASP A 112 15.62 0.61 -1.69
C ASP A 112 14.69 -0.62 -1.86
N VAL A 113 13.48 -0.42 -2.44
CA VAL A 113 12.54 -1.53 -2.66
C VAL A 113 13.09 -2.51 -3.68
N ARG A 114 13.66 -1.97 -4.76
CA ARG A 114 14.30 -2.72 -5.84
C ARG A 114 15.40 -3.65 -5.32
N ALA A 115 16.27 -3.12 -4.47
CA ALA A 115 17.35 -3.87 -3.84
C ALA A 115 16.82 -5.02 -2.97
N VAL A 116 15.85 -4.75 -2.10
CA VAL A 116 15.28 -5.78 -1.21
C VAL A 116 14.58 -6.89 -2.02
N VAL A 117 13.84 -6.54 -3.08
CA VAL A 117 13.20 -7.53 -3.95
C VAL A 117 14.24 -8.38 -4.67
N ALA A 118 15.27 -7.76 -5.24
CA ALA A 118 16.34 -8.46 -5.95
C ALA A 118 17.10 -9.40 -5.01
N GLU A 119 17.46 -8.95 -3.81
CA GLU A 119 18.11 -9.79 -2.79
C GLU A 119 17.24 -10.97 -2.35
N ARG A 120 15.92 -10.77 -2.21
CA ARG A 120 14.99 -11.85 -1.87
C ARG A 120 14.95 -12.93 -2.94
N VAL A 121 14.89 -12.53 -4.21
CA VAL A 121 14.94 -13.47 -5.34
C VAL A 121 16.29 -14.17 -5.42
N ARG A 122 17.40 -13.46 -5.22
CA ARG A 122 18.74 -14.06 -5.16
C ARG A 122 18.85 -15.07 -4.04
N LYS A 123 18.31 -14.79 -2.85
CA LYS A 123 18.29 -15.74 -1.73
C LYS A 123 17.60 -17.05 -2.12
N VAL A 124 16.44 -16.95 -2.75
CA VAL A 124 15.71 -18.14 -3.26
C VAL A 124 16.57 -18.93 -4.27
N ARG A 125 17.30 -18.23 -5.16
CA ARG A 125 18.22 -18.87 -6.11
C ARG A 125 19.42 -19.54 -5.43
N HIS A 126 20.03 -18.89 -4.44
CA HIS A 126 21.13 -19.46 -3.66
C HIS A 126 20.71 -20.75 -2.96
N ASP A 127 19.52 -20.77 -2.35
CA ASP A 127 18.97 -21.95 -1.68
C ASP A 127 18.80 -23.14 -2.66
N TRP A 128 18.57 -22.88 -3.95
CA TRP A 128 18.43 -23.92 -4.99
C TRP A 128 19.75 -24.37 -5.59
N GLU A 129 20.65 -23.43 -5.87
CA GLU A 129 21.95 -23.71 -6.46
C GLU A 129 22.93 -24.29 -5.44
N GLY A 130 22.63 -24.19 -4.14
CA GLY A 130 23.44 -24.74 -3.05
C GLY A 130 24.77 -24.01 -2.88
N ASP A 131 24.93 -22.87 -3.54
CA ASP A 131 26.12 -22.04 -3.44
C ASP A 131 26.04 -21.26 -2.13
N THR A 132 26.93 -21.58 -1.18
CA THR A 132 27.00 -20.87 0.10
C THR A 132 27.46 -19.45 -0.17
N PHE A 133 26.48 -18.55 -0.18
CA PHE A 133 26.64 -17.11 -0.09
C PHE A 133 27.70 -16.74 0.95
N ASP A 134 28.50 -15.71 0.67
CA ASP A 134 29.64 -15.21 1.47
C ASP A 134 29.65 -15.71 2.92
N PRO A 135 30.62 -16.55 3.33
CA PRO A 135 30.66 -17.16 4.66
C PRO A 135 30.76 -16.12 5.79
N ASP A 136 31.13 -14.88 5.45
CA ASP A 136 31.29 -13.77 6.39
C ASP A 136 30.01 -12.94 6.58
N ARG A 137 28.92 -13.21 5.84
CA ARG A 137 27.66 -12.48 6.02
C ARG A 137 26.94 -12.94 7.28
N GLU A 138 26.64 -12.00 8.16
CA GLU A 138 25.76 -12.25 9.30
C GLU A 138 24.33 -12.56 8.82
N PRO A 139 23.70 -13.63 9.34
CA PRO A 139 22.35 -13.99 8.97
C PRO A 139 21.38 -12.88 9.38
N THR A 140 20.45 -12.56 8.48
CA THR A 140 19.39 -11.58 8.74
C THR A 140 18.50 -12.09 9.88
N LYS A 141 17.87 -11.19 10.64
CA LYS A 141 16.94 -11.57 11.72
C LYS A 141 15.87 -12.56 11.26
N ASP A 142 15.34 -12.38 10.06
CA ASP A 142 14.33 -13.26 9.48
C ASP A 142 14.90 -14.66 9.19
N GLU A 143 16.15 -14.75 8.74
CA GLU A 143 16.85 -16.03 8.52
C GLU A 143 17.09 -16.76 9.83
N MET A 144 17.50 -16.06 10.88
CA MET A 144 17.65 -16.66 12.21
C MET A 144 16.31 -17.24 12.70
N VAL A 145 15.20 -16.54 12.44
CA VAL A 145 13.85 -17.01 12.78
C VAL A 145 13.46 -18.24 11.94
N GLU A 146 13.77 -18.25 10.65
CA GLU A 146 13.52 -19.40 9.76
C GLU A 146 14.34 -20.64 10.17
N ILE A 147 15.62 -20.47 10.48
CA ILE A 147 16.50 -21.55 10.96
C ILE A 147 15.96 -22.12 12.27
N TYR A 148 15.54 -21.25 13.21
CA TYR A 148 14.93 -21.68 14.46
C TYR A 148 13.64 -22.49 14.22
N ARG A 149 12.77 -22.02 13.32
CA ARG A 149 11.51 -22.70 12.95
C ARG A 149 11.78 -24.06 12.33
N ARG A 150 12.73 -24.13 11.39
CA ARG A 150 13.14 -25.37 10.72
C ARG A 150 13.71 -26.38 11.73
N GLY A 151 14.55 -25.92 12.66
CA GLY A 151 15.10 -26.76 13.73
C GLY A 151 14.04 -27.31 14.70
N ARG A 152 12.88 -26.65 14.79
CA ARG A 152 11.73 -27.11 15.60
C ARG A 152 10.69 -27.89 14.79
N GLY A 153 10.93 -28.12 13.50
CA GLY A 153 9.98 -28.82 12.62
C GLY A 153 8.68 -28.05 12.39
N ILE A 154 8.68 -26.73 12.53
CA ILE A 154 7.52 -25.89 12.21
C ILE A 154 7.39 -25.83 10.68
N PRO A 155 6.29 -26.34 10.08
CA PRO A 155 6.14 -26.35 8.64
C PRO A 155 5.97 -24.92 8.12
N GLU A 156 6.61 -24.64 7.00
CA GLU A 156 6.42 -23.39 6.28
C GLU A 156 5.08 -23.42 5.54
N TYR A 157 4.41 -22.28 5.42
CA TYR A 157 3.12 -22.20 4.72
C TYR A 157 3.27 -22.62 3.24
N THR A 158 2.63 -23.73 2.87
CA THR A 158 2.60 -24.33 1.53
C THR A 158 1.37 -23.87 0.76
N GLY A 159 1.38 -22.62 0.32
CA GLY A 159 0.30 -22.07 -0.48
C GLY A 159 0.68 -20.79 -1.19
N VAL A 160 -0.30 -20.18 -1.85
CA VAL A 160 -0.12 -18.93 -2.61
C VAL A 160 0.32 -17.82 -1.68
N ARG A 161 1.56 -17.35 -1.81
CA ARG A 161 2.00 -16.09 -1.21
C ARG A 161 1.56 -14.93 -2.08
N GLY A 162 1.55 -13.74 -1.52
CA GLY A 162 1.14 -12.54 -2.24
C GLY A 162 1.98 -11.34 -1.88
N ASP A 163 2.30 -10.57 -2.90
CA ASP A 163 2.96 -9.28 -2.76
C ASP A 163 1.95 -8.16 -2.99
N VAL A 164 1.89 -7.20 -2.08
CA VAL A 164 1.05 -6.01 -2.17
C VAL A 164 1.96 -4.82 -2.37
N VAL A 165 1.82 -4.12 -3.50
CA VAL A 165 2.71 -3.02 -3.89
C VAL A 165 1.92 -1.73 -3.96
N ILE A 166 2.24 -0.74 -3.13
CA ILE A 166 1.41 0.47 -2.99
C ILE A 166 2.04 1.64 -3.76
N GLY A 167 1.34 2.10 -4.80
CA GLY A 167 1.70 3.21 -5.67
C GLY A 167 2.48 2.81 -6.93
N ARG A 168 2.36 3.60 -8.00
CA ARG A 168 3.09 3.37 -9.26
C ARG A 168 4.61 3.42 -9.09
N HIS A 169 5.12 4.27 -8.20
CA HIS A 169 6.55 4.44 -7.96
C HIS A 169 7.19 3.20 -7.32
N THR A 170 6.52 2.58 -6.33
CA THR A 170 6.96 1.29 -5.77
C THR A 170 6.83 0.17 -6.78
N TRP A 171 5.78 0.18 -7.62
CA TRP A 171 5.58 -0.81 -8.66
C TRP A 171 6.72 -0.84 -9.69
N LYS A 172 7.21 0.33 -10.11
CA LYS A 172 8.41 0.44 -10.97
C LYS A 172 9.64 -0.19 -10.31
N GLU A 173 9.86 0.08 -9.02
CA GLU A 173 11.00 -0.46 -8.28
C GLU A 173 10.88 -1.96 -8.05
N TYR A 174 9.66 -2.45 -7.74
CA TYR A 174 9.35 -3.86 -7.57
C TYR A 174 9.62 -4.65 -8.84
N ILE A 175 9.05 -4.23 -9.98
CA ILE A 175 9.27 -4.88 -11.27
C ILE A 175 10.76 -4.92 -11.60
N ARG A 176 11.46 -3.79 -11.44
CA ARG A 176 12.90 -3.73 -11.72
C ARG A 176 13.68 -4.68 -10.80
N GLY A 177 13.28 -4.81 -9.54
CA GLY A 177 13.89 -5.73 -8.58
C GLY A 177 13.65 -7.20 -8.94
N VAL A 178 12.45 -7.55 -9.42
CA VAL A 178 12.14 -8.90 -9.91
C VAL A 178 13.02 -9.25 -11.10
N HIS A 179 13.14 -8.35 -12.09
CA HIS A 179 13.99 -8.58 -13.25
C HIS A 179 15.47 -8.69 -12.87
N GLU A 180 15.96 -7.78 -12.02
CA GLU A 180 17.35 -7.81 -11.54
C GLU A 180 17.66 -9.07 -10.73
N GLY A 181 16.71 -9.56 -9.94
CA GLY A 181 16.89 -10.77 -9.14
C GLY A 181 16.96 -12.05 -9.99
N TRP A 182 16.16 -12.14 -11.06
CA TRP A 182 16.11 -13.33 -11.91
C TRP A 182 17.15 -13.33 -13.02
N LEU A 183 17.34 -12.21 -13.71
CA LEU A 183 18.25 -12.10 -14.85
C LEU A 183 19.67 -11.72 -14.42
N GLY A 184 19.78 -10.90 -13.37
CA GLY A 184 21.07 -10.40 -12.92
C GLY A 184 21.96 -11.48 -12.28
N PRO A 185 23.27 -11.19 -12.16
CA PRO A 185 24.23 -12.09 -11.53
C PRO A 185 23.92 -12.28 -10.05
N LEU A 186 24.35 -13.41 -9.48
CA LEU A 186 24.30 -13.66 -8.03
C LEU A 186 25.39 -12.89 -7.29
N THR A 187 26.59 -12.84 -7.88
CA THR A 187 27.72 -12.10 -7.35
C THR A 187 27.58 -10.60 -7.63
N PRO A 188 27.92 -9.72 -6.67
CA PRO A 188 27.95 -8.29 -6.91
C PRO A 188 28.92 -7.97 -8.06
N PRO A 189 28.54 -7.10 -9.01
CA PRO A 189 29.48 -6.64 -10.02
C PRO A 189 30.65 -5.93 -9.33
N PRO A 190 31.89 -6.11 -9.83
CA PRO A 190 33.06 -5.45 -9.26
C PRO A 190 32.84 -3.93 -9.26
N GLU A 191 33.02 -3.29 -8.10
CA GLU A 191 32.92 -1.84 -8.05
C GLU A 191 34.02 -1.24 -8.94
N PRO A 192 33.68 -0.27 -9.82
CA PRO A 192 34.72 0.43 -10.57
C PRO A 192 35.65 1.11 -9.57
N GLU A 193 36.95 0.83 -9.68
CA GLU A 193 37.97 1.41 -8.80
C GLU A 193 37.80 2.95 -8.75
N PRO A 194 37.83 3.56 -7.56
CA PRO A 194 37.71 5.01 -7.47
C PRO A 194 38.87 5.65 -8.22
N LEU A 195 38.56 6.47 -9.22
CA LEU A 195 39.54 7.33 -9.90
C LEU A 195 40.35 8.10 -8.85
N PRO A 196 41.69 8.19 -8.98
CA PRO A 196 42.55 8.78 -7.97
C PRO A 196 42.15 10.24 -7.73
N LYS A 197 41.89 10.57 -6.45
CA LYS A 197 41.71 11.95 -6.01
C LYS A 197 43.02 12.68 -6.26
N ALA A 198 43.00 13.69 -7.12
CA ALA A 198 44.09 14.64 -7.20
C ALA A 198 44.13 15.44 -5.90
N ASP A 199 45.26 15.36 -5.19
CA ASP A 199 45.56 16.16 -4.02
C ASP A 199 45.53 17.65 -4.39
N SER A 200 44.63 18.42 -3.80
CA SER A 200 44.78 19.88 -3.71
C SER A 200 44.65 20.30 -2.25
N ASP A 201 45.82 20.45 -1.62
CA ASP A 201 46.05 21.18 -0.39
C ASP A 201 45.49 22.60 -0.46
N THR A 202 44.64 22.98 0.51
CA THR A 202 44.63 24.32 1.13
C THR A 202 43.75 24.32 2.40
N PRO A 203 44.11 25.09 3.44
CA PRO A 203 43.78 24.79 4.83
C PRO A 203 42.42 25.32 5.30
N ALA A 204 41.92 24.67 6.35
CA ALA A 204 40.67 24.91 7.05
C ALA A 204 40.60 26.29 7.74
N GLU A 205 39.41 26.91 7.69
CA GLU A 205 38.96 27.95 8.60
C GLU A 205 37.65 27.51 9.27
N ASP A 206 37.67 27.56 10.60
CA ASP A 206 36.66 27.12 11.56
C ASP A 206 35.30 27.84 11.47
N LYS A 207 34.21 27.06 11.51
CA LYS A 207 32.92 27.46 12.10
C LYS A 207 32.31 26.29 12.89
N PRO A 208 31.65 26.57 14.04
CA PRO A 208 31.45 25.59 15.10
C PRO A 208 30.38 24.55 14.74
N ALA A 209 30.71 23.31 15.06
CA ALA A 209 29.84 22.15 14.99
C ALA A 209 28.92 22.13 16.22
N ASP A 210 27.62 22.35 16.01
CA ASP A 210 26.60 21.97 16.97
C ASP A 210 25.28 21.67 16.21
N GLU A 211 25.26 20.53 15.51
CA GLU A 211 24.02 19.78 15.23
C GLU A 211 24.39 18.29 15.22
N GLU A 212 23.75 17.54 16.11
CA GLU A 212 23.85 16.10 16.28
C GLU A 212 23.92 15.37 14.92
N ALA A 213 25.07 14.75 14.65
CA ALA A 213 25.29 13.93 13.46
C ALA A 213 24.33 12.74 13.51
N LYS A 214 23.16 12.89 12.86
CA LYS A 214 22.30 11.76 12.53
C LYS A 214 23.16 10.70 11.83
N PRO A 215 23.09 9.42 12.24
CA PRO A 215 23.93 8.38 11.67
C PRO A 215 23.80 8.39 10.14
N LYS A 216 24.95 8.50 9.45
CA LYS A 216 25.00 8.40 7.99
C LYS A 216 24.39 7.05 7.61
N ARG A 217 23.37 7.10 6.75
CA ARG A 217 22.65 5.91 6.32
C ARG A 217 23.59 4.98 5.57
N PRO A 218 23.38 3.65 5.60
CA PRO A 218 24.16 2.75 4.78
C PRO A 218 24.04 3.15 3.30
N PRO A 219 25.13 3.03 2.53
CA PRO A 219 25.11 3.29 1.09
C PRO A 219 24.11 2.35 0.42
N GLN A 220 23.41 2.85 -0.60
CA GLN A 220 22.47 2.02 -1.35
C GLN A 220 23.22 1.00 -2.20
N PRO A 221 22.80 -0.27 -2.22
CA PRO A 221 23.39 -1.25 -3.13
C PRO A 221 23.09 -0.86 -4.56
N LYS A 222 24.13 -0.82 -5.40
CA LYS A 222 24.02 -0.52 -6.83
C LYS A 222 23.24 -1.62 -7.55
N PRO A 223 22.58 -1.32 -8.69
CA PRO A 223 21.87 -2.33 -9.44
C PRO A 223 22.89 -3.25 -10.08
N TYR A 224 22.65 -4.57 -10.03
CA TYR A 224 23.59 -5.52 -10.64
C TYR A 224 23.42 -5.58 -12.15
N ASN A 225 22.25 -5.14 -12.63
CA ASN A 225 21.91 -5.16 -14.04
C ASN A 225 21.18 -3.87 -14.50
N THR A 226 21.33 -3.53 -15.78
CA THR A 226 20.57 -2.49 -16.44
C THR A 226 19.50 -3.07 -17.38
N VAL A 227 18.53 -2.22 -17.74
CA VAL A 227 17.39 -2.62 -18.59
C VAL A 227 17.84 -3.04 -20.01
N ASN A 228 18.96 -2.51 -20.49
CA ASN A 228 19.47 -2.81 -21.82
C ASN A 228 20.02 -4.23 -21.93
N ASP A 229 20.36 -4.85 -20.81
CA ASP A 229 21.02 -6.14 -20.75
C ASP A 229 20.00 -7.30 -20.66
N TYR A 230 18.71 -7.02 -20.42
CA TYR A 230 17.64 -8.03 -20.32
C TYR A 230 17.61 -9.02 -21.49
N PRO A 231 17.74 -8.60 -22.77
CA PRO A 231 17.71 -9.53 -23.89
C PRO A 231 18.92 -10.47 -23.91
N SER A 232 20.09 -10.00 -23.45
CA SER A 232 21.35 -10.75 -23.45
C SER A 232 21.47 -11.71 -22.26
N GLU A 233 20.79 -11.44 -21.15
CA GLU A 233 20.86 -12.28 -19.96
C GLU A 233 20.07 -13.58 -20.09
N SER A 234 20.63 -14.64 -19.53
CA SER A 234 20.02 -15.97 -19.50
C SER A 234 19.23 -16.17 -18.21
N LEU A 235 17.98 -16.65 -18.33
CA LEU A 235 17.21 -17.03 -17.15
C LEU A 235 17.73 -18.33 -16.52
N PRO A 236 17.77 -18.41 -15.18
CA PRO A 236 18.11 -19.64 -14.47
C PRO A 236 17.17 -20.79 -14.83
N ILE A 237 17.71 -22.00 -14.96
CA ILE A 237 16.93 -23.21 -15.33
C ILE A 237 15.89 -23.55 -14.26
N LEU A 238 16.21 -23.30 -12.99
CA LEU A 238 15.34 -23.59 -11.85
C LEU A 238 14.25 -22.54 -11.61
N THR A 239 14.15 -21.52 -12.48
CA THR A 239 13.12 -20.49 -12.33
C THR A 239 11.72 -21.12 -12.41
N PRO A 240 10.81 -20.83 -11.46
CA PRO A 240 9.50 -21.45 -11.42
C PRO A 240 8.68 -21.02 -12.62
N SER A 241 7.76 -21.89 -13.04
CA SER A 241 6.82 -21.60 -14.13
C SER A 241 5.87 -20.46 -13.78
N GLU A 242 5.56 -20.29 -12.49
CA GLU A 242 4.65 -19.26 -11.99
C GLU A 242 5.30 -18.52 -10.82
N PHE A 243 5.24 -17.20 -10.86
CA PHE A 243 5.61 -16.36 -9.73
C PHE A 243 4.43 -16.13 -8.80
N HIS A 244 4.73 -15.80 -7.56
CA HIS A 244 3.71 -15.39 -6.62
C HIS A 244 2.95 -14.16 -7.15
N PRO A 245 1.61 -14.15 -7.04
CA PRO A 245 0.82 -13.04 -7.53
C PRO A 245 1.13 -11.74 -6.80
N ALA A 246 1.08 -10.64 -7.55
CA ALA A 246 1.26 -9.29 -7.04
C ALA A 246 -0.02 -8.46 -7.24
N ALA A 247 -0.30 -7.56 -6.30
CA ALA A 247 -1.39 -6.60 -6.37
C ALA A 247 -0.84 -5.16 -6.31
N PRO A 248 -0.85 -4.41 -7.41
CA PRO A 248 -0.56 -2.98 -7.39
C PRO A 248 -1.78 -2.20 -6.91
N ILE A 249 -1.61 -1.52 -5.78
CA ILE A 249 -2.63 -0.68 -5.15
C ILE A 249 -2.39 0.79 -5.53
N PRO A 250 -3.40 1.51 -6.03
CA PRO A 250 -3.24 2.92 -6.37
C PRO A 250 -2.93 3.78 -5.14
N GLU A 251 -2.02 4.74 -5.28
CA GLU A 251 -1.69 5.76 -4.29
C GLU A 251 -1.71 7.15 -4.95
N PRO A 252 -2.89 7.71 -5.27
CA PRO A 252 -2.98 9.02 -5.90
C PRO A 252 -2.46 10.11 -4.99
N HIS A 253 -1.31 10.66 -5.36
CA HIS A 253 -0.63 11.71 -4.62
C HIS A 253 -0.27 12.86 -5.56
N ILE A 254 -0.98 13.99 -5.44
CA ILE A 254 -0.68 15.22 -6.20
C ILE A 254 -0.19 16.32 -5.25
N LEU A 255 0.94 16.92 -5.62
CA LEU A 255 1.51 18.09 -4.96
C LEU A 255 1.36 19.36 -5.84
N GLY A 256 1.42 20.52 -5.20
CA GLY A 256 1.36 21.83 -5.86
C GLY A 256 0.05 22.62 -5.68
N PHE A 257 0.16 23.94 -5.68
CA PHE A 257 -0.96 24.86 -5.41
C PHE A 257 -1.98 24.90 -6.56
N LEU A 258 -1.52 24.91 -7.81
CA LEU A 258 -2.42 24.90 -8.98
C LEU A 258 -3.26 23.63 -9.09
N ASN A 259 -2.82 22.54 -8.44
CA ASN A 259 -3.52 21.27 -8.40
C ASN A 259 -4.54 21.18 -7.26
N THR A 260 -4.70 22.23 -6.44
CA THR A 260 -5.68 22.27 -5.34
C THR A 260 -7.12 21.93 -5.76
N PRO A 261 -7.69 22.44 -6.88
CA PRO A 261 -9.05 22.04 -7.29
C PRO A 261 -9.16 20.53 -7.56
N THR A 262 -8.19 19.93 -8.25
CA THR A 262 -8.13 18.48 -8.47
C THR A 262 -8.02 17.71 -7.15
N ARG A 263 -7.20 18.20 -6.22
CA ARG A 263 -7.09 17.62 -4.87
C ARG A 263 -8.40 17.71 -4.10
N MET A 264 -9.16 18.79 -4.24
CA MET A 264 -10.48 18.93 -3.60
C MET A 264 -11.49 17.94 -4.18
N VAL A 265 -11.52 17.75 -5.52
CA VAL A 265 -12.39 16.75 -6.15
C VAL A 265 -12.04 15.34 -5.66
N ARG A 266 -10.74 14.99 -5.59
CA ARG A 266 -10.29 13.70 -5.03
C ARG A 266 -10.63 13.57 -3.55
N PHE A 267 -10.53 14.66 -2.79
CA PHE A 267 -10.84 14.68 -1.37
C PHE A 267 -12.32 14.37 -1.08
N PHE A 268 -13.24 14.81 -1.92
CA PHE A 268 -14.67 14.50 -1.80
C PHE A 268 -15.09 13.17 -2.45
N ASN A 269 -14.18 12.50 -3.16
CA ASN A 269 -14.42 11.21 -3.84
C ASN A 269 -13.56 10.07 -3.26
N ARG A 270 -13.12 10.17 -2.00
CA ARG A 270 -12.28 9.13 -1.38
C ARG A 270 -13.03 7.81 -1.20
N ARG A 271 -14.36 7.85 -1.14
CA ARG A 271 -15.21 6.64 -1.12
C ARG A 271 -15.01 5.73 -2.33
N ALA A 272 -14.81 6.28 -3.53
CA ALA A 272 -14.64 5.49 -4.75
C ALA A 272 -13.26 4.82 -4.75
N LEU A 273 -12.23 5.57 -4.36
CA LEU A 273 -10.89 5.04 -4.16
C LEU A 273 -10.86 3.94 -3.09
N ALA A 274 -11.58 4.13 -1.96
CA ALA A 274 -11.70 3.10 -0.94
C ALA A 274 -12.36 1.83 -1.46
N ASP A 275 -13.29 1.95 -2.42
CA ASP A 275 -13.94 0.81 -3.06
C ASP A 275 -12.99 0.04 -3.97
N ASP A 276 -12.26 0.78 -4.82
CA ASP A 276 -11.26 0.19 -5.72
C ASP A 276 -10.13 -0.52 -4.96
N ILE A 277 -9.58 0.11 -3.93
CA ILE A 277 -8.57 -0.51 -3.07
C ILE A 277 -9.17 -1.69 -2.31
N GLY A 278 -10.39 -1.55 -1.79
CA GLY A 278 -11.07 -2.61 -1.06
C GLY A 278 -11.27 -3.87 -1.90
N ARG A 279 -11.66 -3.71 -3.17
CA ARG A 279 -11.76 -4.78 -4.15
C ARG A 279 -10.43 -5.49 -4.38
N GLN A 280 -9.34 -4.74 -4.58
CA GLN A 280 -8.01 -5.31 -4.81
C GLN A 280 -7.49 -6.05 -3.58
N VAL A 281 -7.64 -5.47 -2.39
CA VAL A 281 -7.20 -6.10 -1.13
C VAL A 281 -8.05 -7.33 -0.81
N ALA A 282 -9.36 -7.31 -1.10
CA ALA A 282 -10.21 -8.48 -0.96
C ALA A 282 -9.76 -9.64 -1.87
N ALA A 283 -9.37 -9.35 -3.12
CA ALA A 283 -8.81 -10.35 -4.03
C ALA A 283 -7.52 -10.97 -3.47
N VAL A 284 -6.64 -10.14 -2.90
CA VAL A 284 -5.42 -10.61 -2.22
C VAL A 284 -5.79 -11.55 -1.07
N CYS A 285 -6.74 -11.16 -0.21
CA CYS A 285 -7.18 -11.97 0.93
C CYS A 285 -7.74 -13.33 0.50
N LEU A 286 -8.63 -13.36 -0.50
CA LEU A 286 -9.27 -14.57 -1.02
C LEU A 286 -8.33 -15.45 -1.86
N ALA A 287 -7.12 -14.96 -2.14
CA ALA A 287 -6.12 -15.66 -2.94
C ALA A 287 -6.58 -15.97 -4.38
N THR A 288 -7.48 -15.16 -4.94
CA THR A 288 -7.95 -15.31 -6.33
C THR A 288 -7.03 -14.54 -7.27
N TYR A 289 -6.46 -15.22 -8.25
CA TYR A 289 -5.49 -14.62 -9.17
C TYR A 289 -5.70 -15.09 -10.61
N ARG A 290 -5.22 -14.27 -11.54
CA ARG A 290 -5.17 -14.53 -12.97
C ARG A 290 -3.79 -14.22 -13.55
N GLU A 291 -3.58 -14.61 -14.79
CA GLU A 291 -2.41 -14.18 -15.57
C GLU A 291 -2.53 -12.71 -15.96
N PHE A 292 -1.39 -12.04 -16.15
CA PHE A 292 -1.41 -10.72 -16.77
C PHE A 292 -1.68 -10.85 -18.27
N GLU A 293 -2.62 -10.06 -18.77
CA GLU A 293 -2.90 -10.02 -20.20
C GLU A 293 -1.83 -9.18 -20.92
N HIS A 294 -1.72 -9.39 -22.22
CA HIS A 294 -0.92 -8.55 -23.10
C HIS A 294 -1.79 -8.17 -24.29
N ALA A 295 -1.71 -6.90 -24.70
CA ALA A 295 -2.48 -6.39 -25.82
C ALA A 295 -1.52 -5.78 -26.85
N PRO A 296 -1.84 -5.81 -28.16
CA PRO A 296 -1.05 -5.05 -29.13
C PRO A 296 -1.05 -3.56 -28.74
N ASN A 297 0.12 -2.93 -28.77
CA ASN A 297 0.26 -1.52 -28.44
C ASN A 297 -0.39 -0.67 -29.56
N PRO A 298 -1.46 0.11 -29.28
CA PRO A 298 -2.08 0.95 -30.30
C PRO A 298 -1.19 2.13 -30.72
N GLU A 299 -0.18 2.50 -29.92
CA GLU A 299 0.70 3.64 -30.17
C GLU A 299 2.00 3.25 -30.92
N SER A 300 2.34 1.95 -30.99
CA SER A 300 3.56 1.48 -31.66
C SER A 300 3.24 1.04 -33.09
N GLU A 301 3.80 1.76 -34.08
CA GLU A 301 3.68 1.41 -35.51
C GLU A 301 4.34 0.06 -35.84
N LEU A 302 5.22 -0.43 -34.96
CA LEU A 302 5.98 -1.68 -35.09
C LEU A 302 5.26 -2.91 -34.51
N GLY A 303 4.01 -2.77 -34.04
CA GLY A 303 3.22 -3.89 -33.52
C GLY A 303 3.77 -4.49 -32.22
N GLU A 304 4.51 -3.70 -31.43
CA GLU A 304 5.02 -4.13 -30.13
C GLU A 304 3.86 -4.52 -29.20
N MET A 305 4.04 -5.59 -28.42
CA MET A 305 3.08 -6.00 -27.41
C MET A 305 3.23 -5.09 -26.19
N GLN A 306 2.12 -4.55 -25.70
CA GLN A 306 2.08 -3.78 -24.47
C GLN A 306 1.59 -4.67 -23.33
N TRP A 307 2.44 -4.84 -22.34
CA TRP A 307 2.18 -5.65 -21.16
C TRP A 307 1.21 -4.91 -20.22
N GLU A 308 0.24 -5.62 -19.63
CA GLU A 308 -0.66 -5.02 -18.63
C GLU A 308 0.11 -4.39 -17.47
N GLN A 309 1.19 -5.04 -17.03
CA GLN A 309 2.08 -4.59 -15.96
C GLN A 309 2.63 -3.18 -16.21
N GLU A 310 2.90 -2.82 -17.46
CA GLU A 310 3.40 -1.50 -17.85
C GLU A 310 2.31 -0.43 -17.78
N LYS A 311 1.05 -0.80 -17.99
CA LYS A 311 -0.11 0.11 -17.92
C LYS A 311 -0.59 0.35 -16.49
N GLU A 312 -0.35 -0.58 -15.59
CA GLU A 312 -0.90 -0.55 -14.23
C GLU A 312 -0.45 0.66 -13.42
N LEU A 313 -1.40 1.51 -13.04
CA LEU A 313 -1.15 2.77 -12.32
C LEU A 313 -0.37 3.83 -13.14
N ALA A 314 -0.25 3.68 -14.46
CA ALA A 314 0.47 4.64 -15.32
C ALA A 314 -0.11 6.06 -15.26
N TRP A 315 -1.40 6.19 -14.93
CA TRP A 315 -2.06 7.48 -14.77
C TRP A 315 -1.52 8.30 -13.58
N GLU A 316 -0.96 7.64 -12.55
CA GLU A 316 -0.35 8.32 -11.40
C GLU A 316 0.93 9.06 -11.75
N GLU A 317 1.62 8.66 -12.82
CA GLU A 317 2.85 9.33 -13.26
C GLU A 317 2.59 10.79 -13.68
N LYS A 318 1.35 11.08 -14.12
CA LYS A 318 0.90 12.43 -14.48
C LYS A 318 0.80 13.35 -13.26
N ASP A 319 0.60 12.78 -12.08
CA ASP A 319 0.44 13.49 -10.82
C ASP A 319 1.79 13.83 -10.16
N TRP A 320 2.88 13.22 -10.64
CA TRP A 320 4.21 13.39 -10.09
C TRP A 320 4.78 14.79 -10.35
N GLN A 321 5.62 15.23 -9.42
CA GLN A 321 6.30 16.51 -9.56
C GLN A 321 7.25 16.53 -10.76
N LYS A 322 7.34 17.68 -11.46
CA LYS A 322 8.22 17.85 -12.62
C LYS A 322 9.71 17.63 -12.32
N SER A 323 10.11 17.73 -11.04
CA SER A 323 11.48 17.47 -10.57
C SER A 323 11.90 16.02 -10.78
N VAL A 324 10.98 15.06 -10.70
CA VAL A 324 11.24 13.62 -10.90
C VAL A 324 11.85 13.34 -12.28
N TRP A 325 11.43 14.13 -13.28
CA TRP A 325 11.83 13.97 -14.67
C TRP A 325 13.10 14.73 -15.03
N LYS A 326 13.57 15.63 -14.16
CA LYS A 326 14.76 16.44 -14.40
C LYS A 326 16.01 15.71 -13.96
N ASP A 327 17.04 15.74 -14.80
CA ASP A 327 18.38 15.31 -14.41
C ASP A 327 18.97 16.28 -13.39
N GLU A 328 19.37 15.78 -12.22
CA GLU A 328 20.20 16.59 -11.32
C GLU A 328 21.58 16.68 -11.94
N LYS A 329 22.07 17.91 -12.03
CA LYS A 329 23.48 18.13 -12.35
C LYS A 329 24.30 17.56 -11.19
N PRO A 330 25.34 16.76 -11.45
CA PRO A 330 26.24 16.30 -10.39
C PRO A 330 26.77 17.54 -9.66
N LYS A 331 26.62 17.56 -8.33
CA LYS A 331 27.24 18.62 -7.52
C LYS A 331 28.74 18.36 -7.53
N GLU A 332 29.49 19.23 -8.21
CA GLU A 332 30.95 19.20 -8.23
C GLU A 332 31.49 19.19 -6.77
N GLY A 333 32.37 18.25 -6.46
CA GLY A 333 33.07 18.18 -5.17
C GLY A 333 32.50 17.23 -4.10
N VAL A 334 31.34 16.59 -4.33
CA VAL A 334 30.88 15.47 -3.50
C VAL A 334 30.93 14.21 -4.35
N VAL A 335 31.67 13.19 -3.90
CA VAL A 335 31.55 11.81 -4.40
C VAL A 335 30.13 11.37 -4.07
N SER A 336 29.19 11.79 -4.89
CA SER A 336 27.79 11.51 -4.71
C SER A 336 27.62 10.08 -5.16
N GLU A 337 27.27 9.20 -4.21
CA GLU A 337 26.61 7.94 -4.49
C GLU A 337 25.69 8.16 -5.69
N VAL A 338 25.88 7.37 -6.76
CA VAL A 338 25.02 7.47 -7.95
C VAL A 338 23.61 7.14 -7.49
N THR A 339 22.84 8.19 -7.19
CA THR A 339 21.45 8.03 -6.75
C THR A 339 20.69 7.48 -7.94
N GLU A 340 20.19 6.27 -7.76
CA GLU A 340 19.48 5.58 -8.82
C GLU A 340 18.14 6.26 -9.07
N ARG A 341 17.79 6.39 -10.34
CA ARG A 341 16.59 7.12 -10.77
C ARG A 341 15.66 6.21 -11.52
N ILE A 342 15.09 5.25 -10.80
CA ILE A 342 14.21 4.24 -11.41
C ILE A 342 12.91 4.89 -11.87
N ARG A 343 12.39 5.87 -11.12
CA ARG A 343 11.07 6.48 -11.37
C ARG A 343 10.97 7.22 -12.70
N LYS A 344 12.07 7.81 -13.16
CA LYS A 344 12.18 8.56 -14.42
C LYS A 344 11.95 7.68 -15.65
N TYR A 345 12.38 6.44 -15.61
CA TYR A 345 12.32 5.57 -16.79
C TYR A 345 10.95 4.86 -16.87
N PRO A 346 10.48 4.55 -18.10
CA PRO A 346 9.31 3.68 -18.26
C PRO A 346 9.64 2.27 -17.74
N ILE A 347 8.58 1.52 -17.43
CA ILE A 347 8.71 0.09 -17.12
C ILE A 347 9.08 -0.61 -18.42
N VAL A 348 10.07 -1.50 -18.35
CA VAL A 348 10.45 -2.39 -19.45
C VAL A 348 10.37 -3.80 -18.92
N MET A 349 9.62 -4.64 -19.62
CA MET A 349 9.37 -6.03 -19.25
C MET A 349 10.16 -6.99 -20.13
N ASP A 350 10.79 -8.00 -19.51
CA ASP A 350 11.23 -9.19 -20.25
C ASP A 350 10.02 -10.12 -20.47
N PRO A 351 9.68 -10.50 -21.72
CA PRO A 351 8.56 -11.41 -22.02
C PRO A 351 8.61 -12.71 -21.21
N ARG A 352 9.82 -13.22 -20.91
CA ARG A 352 9.99 -14.49 -20.20
C ARG A 352 9.56 -14.38 -18.73
N ILE A 353 9.75 -13.21 -18.11
CA ILE A 353 9.34 -12.91 -16.74
C ILE A 353 7.87 -12.49 -16.72
N ALA A 354 7.46 -11.64 -17.66
CA ALA A 354 6.11 -11.11 -17.77
C ALA A 354 5.05 -12.23 -17.82
N ASN A 355 5.28 -13.27 -18.62
CA ASN A 355 4.38 -14.42 -18.76
C ASN A 355 4.25 -15.26 -17.47
N ARG A 356 5.24 -15.20 -16.57
CA ARG A 356 5.24 -15.95 -15.30
C ARG A 356 4.60 -15.18 -14.16
N MET A 357 4.46 -13.85 -14.29
CA MET A 357 3.81 -13.03 -13.28
C MET A 357 2.30 -13.30 -13.26
N ARG A 358 1.70 -13.13 -12.08
CA ARG A 358 0.26 -13.27 -11.84
C ARG A 358 -0.26 -12.04 -11.11
N ARG A 359 -1.52 -11.70 -11.35
CA ARG A 359 -2.22 -10.57 -10.71
C ARG A 359 -3.33 -11.10 -9.82
N PHE A 360 -3.51 -10.51 -8.65
CA PHE A 360 -4.74 -10.74 -7.88
C PHE A 360 -5.94 -10.05 -8.55
N GLU A 361 -6.99 -10.82 -8.79
CA GLU A 361 -8.26 -10.32 -9.31
C GLU A 361 -9.41 -10.98 -8.56
N LEU A 362 -10.42 -10.18 -8.22
CA LEU A 362 -11.60 -10.66 -7.52
C LEU A 362 -12.52 -11.37 -8.51
N LEU A 363 -13.02 -12.55 -8.14
CA LEU A 363 -14.04 -13.23 -8.94
C LEU A 363 -15.36 -12.43 -8.95
N PRO A 364 -16.12 -12.43 -10.06
CA PRO A 364 -17.40 -11.72 -10.13
C PRO A 364 -18.41 -12.15 -9.04
N GLU A 365 -18.35 -13.41 -8.61
CA GLU A 365 -19.20 -13.97 -7.55
C GLU A 365 -18.87 -13.37 -6.18
N ASP A 366 -17.59 -13.21 -5.87
CA ASP A 366 -17.13 -12.60 -4.61
C ASP A 366 -17.43 -11.09 -4.61
N GLU A 367 -17.37 -10.44 -5.77
CA GLU A 367 -17.79 -9.05 -5.91
C GLU A 367 -19.30 -8.88 -5.67
N ALA A 368 -20.13 -9.77 -6.23
CA ALA A 368 -21.57 -9.78 -5.98
C ALA A 368 -21.87 -9.97 -4.49
N ARG A 369 -21.19 -10.92 -3.84
CA ARG A 369 -21.30 -11.16 -2.39
C ARG A 369 -20.93 -9.93 -1.58
N ALA A 370 -19.84 -9.25 -1.94
CA ALA A 370 -19.43 -8.02 -1.25
C ALA A 370 -20.45 -6.89 -1.40
N ARG A 371 -21.16 -6.80 -2.55
CA ARG A 371 -22.22 -5.80 -2.78
C ARG A 371 -23.49 -6.07 -1.97
N GLU A 372 -23.80 -7.33 -1.68
CA GLU A 372 -24.95 -7.72 -0.84
C GLU A 372 -24.77 -7.35 0.64
N ILE A 373 -23.53 -7.16 1.10
CA ILE A 373 -23.24 -6.81 2.48
C ILE A 373 -23.71 -5.38 2.79
N VAL A 374 -24.76 -5.29 3.62
CA VAL A 374 -25.28 -4.03 4.13
C VAL A 374 -24.65 -3.72 5.48
N VAL A 375 -23.73 -2.75 5.50
CA VAL A 375 -23.11 -2.28 6.75
C VAL A 375 -24.10 -1.39 7.52
N PRO A 376 -24.44 -1.75 8.77
CA PRO A 376 -25.34 -0.96 9.60
C PRO A 376 -24.74 0.41 9.93
N GLU A 377 -25.60 1.40 10.11
CA GLU A 377 -25.16 2.77 10.39
C GLU A 377 -24.37 2.91 11.70
N GLU A 378 -24.58 1.99 12.65
CA GLU A 378 -24.00 2.03 14.00
C GLU A 378 -22.50 1.74 13.99
N GLU A 379 -22.04 0.84 13.11
CA GLU A 379 -20.63 0.49 12.98
C GLU A 379 -19.81 1.62 12.34
N VAL A 380 -20.46 2.37 11.45
CA VAL A 380 -19.82 3.49 10.73
C VAL A 380 -19.75 4.74 11.61
N GLU A 381 -20.73 4.90 12.51
CA GLU A 381 -20.80 6.02 13.44
C GLU A 381 -19.81 5.81 14.58
N GLY A 382 -18.74 6.63 14.60
CA GLY A 382 -17.74 6.58 15.67
C GLY A 382 -18.38 6.64 17.06
N TRP A 383 -17.67 6.05 18.04
CA TRP A 383 -18.11 5.81 19.41
C TRP A 383 -19.02 6.89 20.02
N THR A 384 -18.66 8.17 19.89
CA THR A 384 -19.45 9.29 20.42
C THR A 384 -20.84 9.46 19.80
N LYS A 385 -20.98 9.30 18.47
CA LYS A 385 -22.29 9.43 17.79
C LYS A 385 -23.14 8.17 17.95
N GLY A 386 -22.50 7.00 17.92
CA GLY A 386 -23.15 5.73 18.25
C GLY A 386 -23.76 5.78 19.66
N ASN A 387 -22.98 6.20 20.65
CA ASN A 387 -23.47 6.34 22.03
C ASN A 387 -24.60 7.36 22.16
N LEU A 388 -24.54 8.48 21.45
CA LEU A 388 -25.62 9.49 21.49
C LEU A 388 -26.93 8.95 20.91
N ARG A 389 -26.88 8.22 19.80
CA ARG A 389 -28.05 7.57 19.19
C ARG A 389 -28.57 6.41 20.04
N GLN A 390 -27.68 5.62 20.64
CA GLN A 390 -28.06 4.58 21.59
C GLN A 390 -28.74 5.19 22.82
N LEU A 391 -28.22 6.28 23.36
CA LEU A 391 -28.82 7.02 24.46
C LEU A 391 -30.18 7.63 24.08
N TYR A 392 -30.31 8.16 22.86
CA TYR A 392 -31.59 8.62 22.33
C TYR A 392 -32.61 7.49 22.16
N ARG A 393 -32.21 6.33 21.61
CA ARG A 393 -33.08 5.15 21.48
C ARG A 393 -33.46 4.58 22.84
N TRP A 394 -32.52 4.53 23.78
CA TRP A 394 -32.78 4.16 25.17
C TRP A 394 -33.81 5.09 25.81
N GLY A 395 -33.61 6.41 25.71
CA GLY A 395 -34.55 7.42 26.19
C GLY A 395 -35.93 7.29 25.53
N LYS A 396 -35.98 7.11 24.20
CA LYS A 396 -37.22 6.89 23.46
C LYS A 396 -37.92 5.59 23.88
N SER A 397 -37.18 4.51 24.09
CA SER A 397 -37.73 3.23 24.54
C SER A 397 -38.34 3.30 25.95
N LYS A 398 -37.72 4.05 26.86
CA LYS A 398 -38.24 4.31 28.21
C LYS A 398 -39.52 5.15 28.18
N VAL A 399 -39.58 6.17 27.33
CA VAL A 399 -40.78 7.01 27.15
C VAL A 399 -41.93 6.23 26.49
N VAL A 400 -41.63 5.37 25.50
CA VAL A 400 -42.63 4.51 24.85
C VAL A 400 -43.11 3.39 25.77
N SER A 401 -42.23 2.83 26.60
CA SER A 401 -42.58 1.85 27.64
C SER A 401 -43.50 2.44 28.70
N GLN A 402 -43.27 3.69 29.13
CA GLN A 402 -44.17 4.38 30.06
C GLN A 402 -45.56 4.64 29.48
N LYS A 403 -45.68 4.86 28.16
CA LYS A 403 -46.98 5.03 27.48
C LYS A 403 -47.77 3.72 27.30
N LYS A 404 -47.15 2.56 27.54
CA LYS A 404 -47.78 1.23 27.38
C LYS A 404 -48.14 0.56 28.71
N ALA A 405 -47.94 1.22 29.85
CA ALA A 405 -48.52 0.74 31.10
C ALA A 405 -50.04 0.99 31.03
N PRO A 406 -50.89 -0.05 31.01
CA PRO A 406 -52.31 0.16 31.25
C PRO A 406 -52.46 0.68 32.69
N LEU A 407 -53.25 1.74 32.86
CA LEU A 407 -53.84 2.03 34.15
C LEU A 407 -54.76 0.83 34.45
N ASP A 408 -54.36 -0.03 35.38
CA ASP A 408 -55.31 -0.92 36.06
C ASP A 408 -56.21 0.00 36.89
N ASP A 409 -57.35 0.38 36.32
CA ASP A 409 -58.51 0.82 37.09
C ASP A 409 -59.08 -0.42 37.79
N THR A 410 -58.50 -0.77 38.94
CA THR A 410 -59.17 -1.61 39.94
C THR A 410 -59.82 -0.68 40.95
N ASP A 411 -60.91 -0.02 40.53
CA ASP A 411 -61.90 0.55 41.45
C ASP A 411 -63.28 0.00 41.02
N ASP A 412 -63.96 -0.59 42.01
CA ASP A 412 -65.39 -0.90 42.10
C ASP A 412 -66.00 -2.03 41.22
N VAL A 413 -66.45 -3.12 41.85
CA VAL A 413 -67.89 -3.50 41.99
C VAL A 413 -68.05 -4.46 43.18
N GLU A 414 -68.93 -4.07 44.11
CA GLU A 414 -69.51 -4.84 45.23
C GLU A 414 -70.35 -6.06 44.80
#